data_AF-A0A1F5WZZ9-F1
#
_entry.id   AF-A0A1F5WZZ9-F1
#
_cell.length_a   1.000
_cell.length_b   1.000
_cell.length_c   1.000
_cell.angle_alpha   90.00
_cell.angle_beta   90.00
_cell.angle_gamma   90.00
#
_symmetry.space_group_name_H-M   'P 1'
#
loop_
_entity.id
_entity.type
_entity.pdbx_description
1 polymer ?
#
loop_
_entity_poly.entity_id
_entity_poly.type
_entity_poly.pdbx_seq_one_letter_code
_entity_poly.pdbx_strand_id
1 'polypeptide(L)'
;MSMEMPNIVPEEIAKPKEQGEEPFPVSDIEDISERKLSSVALRLQELFPEQSERIGEIADSFLKSVHSELLEANDEIREKGLPELDKKSLDAIELFYQLKAEKQIRGCLPLEAKKAVYQYFKDIAGVIEKKEKTDKSIPELSNPVLKNTLFQKLDNGEMAARIPLNKEKTDVDFLIVSKNDIDQYCFYILSTLPKAELNKKQQAELDAYLEKNQESKSSINIKKLLSIVRVNPVLLDQFKSRFERDVANRERYTKRKVRETAGMLSVVFKDRNEGEKFLDLCTGTGDIATIIKTLGPQIKGVDLNKYYLKVGRIYDTILKKKFGSQENERHLSEADVINGELPDADVWIAKHPCAPHMALPDEIIRKFSENSTANQLYLLTCCANKSVGHCPHSYNQNGLISSEEWNQSCLASSDIGTEEEHGKIEKVQEALKKINNARIRYIRDVLHLDAELVEIPGTIMNQMIIVRK
;
A
#
# COMPACT_ATOMS: atom_id res chain seq x y z
N MET A 1 17.39 -57.94 -10.19
CA MET A 1 17.71 -56.66 -10.86
C MET A 1 17.05 -55.57 -10.04
N SER A 2 17.80 -54.96 -9.13
CA SER A 2 17.39 -53.82 -8.32
C SER A 2 17.54 -52.55 -9.16
N MET A 3 16.44 -51.85 -9.41
CA MET A 3 16.48 -50.50 -9.99
C MET A 3 16.70 -49.51 -8.85
N GLU A 4 17.90 -48.92 -8.80
CA GLU A 4 18.19 -47.77 -7.96
C GLU A 4 17.35 -46.58 -8.42
N MET A 5 16.56 -46.01 -7.52
CA MET A 5 15.95 -44.71 -7.74
C MET A 5 17.03 -43.62 -7.61
N PRO A 6 17.06 -42.60 -8.48
CA PRO A 6 18.01 -41.52 -8.37
C PRO A 6 17.74 -40.72 -7.08
N ASN A 7 18.78 -40.55 -6.27
CA ASN A 7 18.81 -39.59 -5.17
C ASN A 7 18.62 -38.18 -5.74
N ILE A 8 17.37 -37.69 -5.74
CA ILE A 8 17.09 -36.28 -5.89
C ILE A 8 17.38 -35.65 -4.53
N VAL A 9 18.59 -35.13 -4.40
CA VAL A 9 18.95 -34.21 -3.33
C VAL A 9 17.94 -33.06 -3.38
N PRO A 10 17.24 -32.70 -2.28
CA PRO A 10 16.39 -31.52 -2.27
C PRO A 10 17.25 -30.32 -2.63
N GLU A 11 16.94 -29.67 -3.75
CA GLU A 11 17.50 -28.35 -4.05
C GLU A 11 17.31 -27.49 -2.80
N GLU A 12 18.41 -26.90 -2.33
CA GLU A 12 18.39 -25.92 -1.25
C GLU A 12 17.24 -24.96 -1.51
N ILE A 13 16.26 -24.96 -0.61
CA ILE A 13 15.16 -24.01 -0.62
C ILE A 13 15.81 -22.63 -0.67
N ALA A 14 15.74 -22.01 -1.85
CA ALA A 14 16.28 -20.68 -2.07
C ALA A 14 15.67 -19.79 -1.00
N LYS A 15 16.50 -19.30 -0.08
CA LYS A 15 16.08 -18.30 0.90
C LYS A 15 15.32 -17.20 0.13
N PRO A 16 14.12 -16.81 0.56
CA PRO A 16 13.41 -15.71 -0.06
C PRO A 16 14.36 -14.52 -0.14
N LYS A 17 14.68 -14.07 -1.35
CA LYS A 17 15.39 -12.81 -1.53
C LYS A 17 14.56 -11.76 -0.80
N GLU A 18 15.15 -11.15 0.23
CA GLU A 18 14.56 -10.03 0.97
C GLU A 18 14.07 -9.00 -0.05
N GLN A 19 12.77 -9.02 -0.34
CA GLN A 19 12.10 -7.96 -1.06
C GLN A 19 11.89 -6.83 -0.05
N GLY A 20 12.99 -6.16 0.28
CA GLY A 20 12.96 -4.86 0.91
C GLY A 20 12.37 -3.88 -0.10
N GLU A 21 11.07 -3.64 0.00
CA GLU A 21 10.52 -2.34 -0.39
C GLU A 21 11.23 -1.29 0.47
N GLU A 22 12.20 -0.56 -0.08
CA GLU A 22 12.52 0.75 0.48
C GLU A 22 11.54 1.77 -0.10
N PRO A 23 10.69 2.39 0.75
CA PRO A 23 10.36 3.78 0.50
C PRO A 23 10.34 4.65 1.77
N PHE A 24 10.97 5.81 1.60
CA PHE A 24 11.03 7.02 2.44
C PHE A 24 11.71 6.92 3.83
N PRO A 25 12.62 7.86 4.14
CA PRO A 25 13.28 7.91 5.43
C PRO A 25 12.28 8.23 6.55
N VAL A 26 12.37 7.46 7.63
CA VAL A 26 11.53 7.57 8.84
C VAL A 26 11.59 8.94 9.51
N SER A 27 12.63 9.74 9.23
CA SER A 27 12.76 11.10 9.73
C SER A 27 11.58 12.01 9.37
N ASP A 28 10.85 11.73 8.28
CA ASP A 28 9.67 12.51 7.90
C ASP A 28 8.40 12.15 8.70
N ILE A 29 8.43 11.05 9.48
CA ILE A 29 7.28 10.48 10.18
C ILE A 29 7.32 10.81 11.69
N GLU A 30 8.50 11.02 12.28
CA GLU A 30 8.64 11.48 13.68
C GLU A 30 8.11 12.92 13.88
N ASP A 31 8.04 13.71 12.79
CA ASP A 31 7.48 15.07 12.73
C ASP A 31 5.93 15.10 12.83
N ILE A 32 5.26 13.94 12.78
CA ILE A 32 3.79 13.80 12.88
C ILE A 32 3.30 14.09 14.31
N SER A 33 4.16 13.94 15.32
CA SER A 33 3.73 14.04 16.72
C SER A 33 3.54 15.48 17.23
N GLU A 34 4.00 16.47 16.47
CA GLU A 34 3.89 17.91 16.80
C GLU A 34 3.24 18.76 15.70
N ARG A 35 3.19 18.29 14.44
CA ARG A 35 2.67 19.09 13.32
C ARG A 35 1.29 18.62 12.89
N LYS A 36 0.31 19.46 13.19
CA LYS A 36 -1.07 19.38 12.69
C LYS A 36 -1.09 19.13 11.17
N LEU A 37 -2.20 18.56 10.69
CA LEU A 37 -2.64 18.45 9.29
C LEU A 37 -2.29 19.69 8.42
N SER A 38 -2.23 20.86 9.05
CA SER A 38 -1.73 22.10 8.47
C SER A 38 -0.36 21.95 7.80
N SER A 39 0.53 21.04 8.21
CA SER A 39 1.89 20.96 7.62
C SER A 39 1.97 20.39 6.20
N VAL A 40 1.00 19.59 5.75
CA VAL A 40 0.92 19.13 4.35
C VAL A 40 0.44 20.27 3.48
N ALA A 41 -0.72 20.85 3.84
CA ALA A 41 -1.26 22.01 3.17
C ALA A 41 -0.27 23.19 3.19
N LEU A 42 0.42 23.46 4.31
CA LEU A 42 1.43 24.52 4.44
C LEU A 42 2.69 24.22 3.60
N ARG A 43 3.22 22.99 3.58
CA ARG A 43 4.35 22.66 2.69
C ARG A 43 3.94 22.73 1.21
N LEU A 44 2.71 22.35 0.90
CA LEU A 44 2.14 22.49 -0.45
C LEU A 44 1.89 23.96 -0.79
N GLN A 45 1.57 24.78 0.19
CA GLN A 45 1.43 26.22 0.08
C GLN A 45 2.77 26.93 -0.11
N GLU A 46 3.82 26.49 0.56
CA GLU A 46 5.19 26.96 0.31
C GLU A 46 5.67 26.59 -1.10
N LEU A 47 5.30 25.41 -1.60
CA LEU A 47 5.74 24.89 -2.90
C LEU A 47 4.86 25.39 -4.06
N PHE A 48 3.57 25.65 -3.82
CA PHE A 48 2.58 26.08 -4.80
C PHE A 48 1.62 27.15 -4.22
N PRO A 49 2.08 28.39 -3.94
CA PRO A 49 1.30 29.40 -3.21
C PRO A 49 -0.03 29.78 -3.87
N GLU A 50 -0.07 29.85 -5.20
CA GLU A 50 -1.27 30.19 -5.99
C GLU A 50 -2.26 29.03 -6.10
N GLN A 51 -1.87 27.80 -5.71
CA GLN A 51 -2.64 26.57 -5.94
C GLN A 51 -2.77 25.71 -4.67
N SER A 52 -2.30 26.25 -3.55
CA SER A 52 -2.34 25.63 -2.24
C SER A 52 -3.75 25.39 -1.75
N GLU A 53 -4.67 26.25 -2.18
CA GLU A 53 -6.09 26.17 -1.83
C GLU A 53 -6.69 24.89 -2.41
N ARG A 54 -6.58 24.65 -3.72
CA ARG A 54 -7.12 23.43 -4.36
C ARG A 54 -6.45 22.14 -3.88
N ILE A 55 -5.13 22.14 -3.69
CA ILE A 55 -4.43 20.96 -3.17
C ILE A 55 -4.79 20.71 -1.70
N GLY A 56 -4.94 21.78 -0.90
CA GLY A 56 -5.43 21.72 0.47
C GLY A 56 -6.87 21.21 0.54
N GLU A 57 -7.75 21.68 -0.33
CA GLU A 57 -9.15 21.22 -0.45
C GLU A 57 -9.23 19.72 -0.75
N ILE A 58 -8.40 19.21 -1.67
CA ILE A 58 -8.34 17.77 -1.98
C ILE A 58 -7.89 16.97 -0.75
N ALA A 59 -6.86 17.43 -0.04
CA ALA A 59 -6.38 16.77 1.17
C ALA A 59 -7.44 16.78 2.28
N ASP A 60 -8.08 17.93 2.52
CA ASP A 60 -9.15 18.09 3.51
C ASP A 60 -10.38 17.26 3.15
N SER A 61 -10.74 17.20 1.87
CA SER A 61 -11.83 16.37 1.35
C SER A 61 -11.59 14.89 1.64
N PHE A 62 -10.40 14.38 1.34
CA PHE A 62 -10.05 12.99 1.62
C PHE A 62 -10.13 12.70 3.13
N LEU A 63 -9.59 13.57 3.98
CA LEU A 63 -9.64 13.37 5.43
C LEU A 63 -11.06 13.40 5.98
N LYS A 64 -11.92 14.31 5.50
CA LYS A 64 -13.35 14.34 5.84
C LYS A 64 -14.07 13.10 5.37
N SER A 65 -13.69 12.57 4.21
CA SER A 65 -14.28 11.36 3.66
C SER A 65 -14.10 10.15 4.57
N VAL A 66 -12.99 10.07 5.33
CA VAL A 66 -12.77 8.99 6.32
C VAL A 66 -13.85 9.00 7.39
N HIS A 67 -14.20 10.18 7.88
CA HIS A 67 -15.24 10.35 8.90
C HIS A 67 -16.63 9.98 8.35
N SER A 68 -17.01 10.54 7.21
CA SER A 68 -18.29 10.23 6.56
C SER A 68 -18.43 8.72 6.27
N GLU A 69 -17.40 8.10 5.72
CA GLU A 69 -17.39 6.67 5.42
C GLU A 69 -17.55 5.80 6.68
N LEU A 70 -16.93 6.20 7.78
CA LEU A 70 -17.01 5.48 9.04
C LEU A 70 -18.42 5.53 9.64
N LEU A 71 -19.08 6.69 9.55
CA LEU A 71 -20.47 6.84 10.01
C LEU A 71 -21.42 5.99 9.18
N GLU A 72 -21.30 6.04 7.86
CA GLU A 72 -22.09 5.20 6.94
C GLU A 72 -21.87 3.70 7.22
N ALA A 73 -20.62 3.29 7.42
CA ALA A 73 -20.30 1.91 7.77
C ALA A 73 -20.98 1.48 9.09
N ASN A 74 -20.98 2.34 10.11
CA ASN A 74 -21.59 2.04 11.40
C ASN A 74 -23.12 1.98 11.32
N ASP A 75 -23.74 2.83 10.51
CA ASP A 75 -25.18 2.77 10.25
C ASP A 75 -25.58 1.47 9.53
N GLU A 76 -24.81 1.03 8.52
CA GLU A 76 -25.06 -0.24 7.82
C GLU A 76 -24.85 -1.47 8.74
N ILE A 77 -23.84 -1.44 9.61
CA ILE A 77 -23.60 -2.46 10.64
C ILE A 77 -24.84 -2.59 11.54
N ARG A 78 -25.38 -1.46 12.01
CA ARG A 78 -26.61 -1.41 12.82
C ARG A 78 -27.81 -1.99 12.08
N GLU A 79 -28.02 -1.58 10.83
CA GLU A 79 -29.15 -2.05 10.01
C GLU A 79 -29.13 -3.56 9.76
N LYS A 80 -27.94 -4.19 9.77
CA LYS A 80 -27.76 -5.63 9.64
C LYS A 80 -27.79 -6.40 10.97
N GLY A 81 -28.02 -5.71 12.09
CA GLY A 81 -28.10 -6.32 13.42
C GLY A 81 -26.75 -6.77 13.98
N LEU A 82 -25.64 -6.26 13.43
CA LEU A 82 -24.32 -6.43 14.04
C LEU A 82 -24.13 -5.40 15.17
N PRO A 83 -23.30 -5.70 16.18
CA PRO A 83 -23.09 -4.76 17.30
C PRO A 83 -22.49 -3.44 16.84
N GLU A 84 -23.08 -2.34 17.27
CA GLU A 84 -22.53 -1.02 17.01
C GLU A 84 -21.18 -0.84 17.72
N LEU A 85 -20.29 -0.13 17.06
CA LEU A 85 -19.06 0.31 17.68
C LEU A 85 -19.34 1.47 18.63
N ASP A 86 -18.77 1.42 19.83
CA ASP A 86 -18.84 2.54 20.75
C ASP A 86 -18.10 3.76 20.18
N LYS A 87 -18.41 4.94 20.73
CA LYS A 87 -17.80 6.21 20.29
C LYS A 87 -16.26 6.16 20.34
N LYS A 88 -15.69 5.51 21.36
CA LYS A 88 -14.23 5.45 21.53
C LYS A 88 -13.58 4.63 20.42
N SER A 89 -14.23 3.56 20.00
CA SER A 89 -13.83 2.68 18.89
C SER A 89 -13.91 3.43 17.56
N LEU A 90 -15.00 4.14 17.32
CA LEU A 90 -15.15 5.01 16.13
C LEU A 90 -14.05 6.09 16.09
N ASP A 91 -13.83 6.81 17.20
CA ASP A 91 -12.80 7.85 17.28
C ASP A 91 -11.38 7.30 17.02
N ALA A 92 -11.10 6.06 17.45
CA ALA A 92 -9.82 5.40 17.24
C ALA A 92 -9.61 4.95 15.79
N ILE A 93 -10.65 4.37 15.16
CA ILE A 93 -10.64 3.99 13.74
C ILE A 93 -10.45 5.25 12.88
N GLU A 94 -11.24 6.30 13.14
CA GLU A 94 -11.16 7.56 12.40
C GLU A 94 -9.75 8.14 12.45
N LEU A 95 -9.18 8.28 13.65
CA LEU A 95 -7.83 8.84 13.79
C LEU A 95 -6.80 7.98 13.05
N PHE A 96 -6.85 6.65 13.21
CA PHE A 96 -5.89 5.76 12.55
C PHE A 96 -5.92 5.92 11.03
N TYR A 97 -7.12 5.96 10.44
CA TYR A 97 -7.27 6.10 8.99
C TYR A 97 -7.04 7.51 8.47
N GLN A 98 -7.27 8.56 9.27
CA GLN A 98 -6.83 9.92 8.94
C GLN A 98 -5.30 10.02 8.87
N LEU A 99 -4.58 9.41 9.82
CA LEU A 99 -3.11 9.36 9.79
C LEU A 99 -2.58 8.59 8.56
N LYS A 100 -3.28 7.53 8.17
CA LYS A 100 -2.95 6.75 6.97
C LYS A 100 -3.22 7.53 5.68
N ALA A 101 -4.37 8.20 5.59
CA ALA A 101 -4.73 9.07 4.47
C ALA A 101 -3.73 10.23 4.33
N GLU A 102 -3.35 10.86 5.43
CA GLU A 102 -2.34 11.92 5.43
C GLU A 102 -0.99 11.42 4.90
N LYS A 103 -0.51 10.27 5.40
CA LYS A 103 0.73 9.65 4.91
C LYS A 103 0.64 9.36 3.41
N GLN A 104 -0.50 8.87 2.93
CA GLN A 104 -0.75 8.58 1.53
C GLN A 104 -0.68 9.85 0.66
N ILE A 105 -1.36 10.93 1.06
CA ILE A 105 -1.33 12.23 0.35
C ILE A 105 0.10 12.78 0.30
N ARG A 106 0.83 12.75 1.42
CA ARG A 106 2.23 13.18 1.49
C ARG A 106 3.13 12.39 0.52
N GLY A 107 2.87 11.09 0.35
CA GLY A 107 3.60 10.23 -0.58
C GLY A 107 3.28 10.48 -2.06
N CYS A 108 2.05 10.89 -2.39
CA CYS A 108 1.62 11.16 -3.77
C CYS A 108 2.44 12.29 -4.39
N LEU A 109 2.68 13.35 -3.64
CA LEU A 109 3.30 14.55 -4.16
C LEU A 109 4.70 14.32 -4.77
N PRO A 110 5.69 13.77 -4.01
CA PRO A 110 7.00 13.51 -4.57
C PRO A 110 6.97 12.42 -5.65
N LEU A 111 6.04 11.46 -5.55
CA LEU A 111 5.89 10.39 -6.54
C LEU A 111 5.48 10.96 -7.90
N GLU A 112 4.40 11.75 -7.95
CA GLU A 112 3.89 12.29 -9.19
C GLU A 112 4.81 13.38 -9.77
N ALA A 113 5.52 14.13 -8.92
CA ALA A 113 6.52 15.09 -9.37
C ALA A 113 7.70 14.39 -10.06
N LYS A 114 8.19 13.29 -9.48
CA LYS A 114 9.23 12.44 -10.08
C LYS A 114 8.78 11.90 -11.43
N LYS A 115 7.58 11.32 -11.53
CA LYS A 115 7.03 10.77 -12.79
C LYS A 115 6.91 11.85 -13.87
N ALA A 116 6.38 13.02 -13.51
CA ALA A 116 6.21 14.13 -14.43
C ALA A 116 7.56 14.65 -14.96
N VAL A 117 8.53 14.89 -14.06
CA VAL A 117 9.85 15.41 -14.44
C VAL A 117 10.67 14.37 -15.20
N TYR A 118 10.57 13.08 -14.87
CA TYR A 118 11.21 12.02 -15.65
C TYR A 118 10.76 12.07 -17.11
N GLN A 119 9.45 12.10 -17.37
CA GLN A 119 8.94 12.18 -18.74
C GLN A 119 9.40 13.46 -19.45
N TYR A 120 9.35 14.59 -18.75
CA TYR A 120 9.84 15.87 -19.26
C TYR A 120 11.31 15.82 -19.68
N PHE A 121 12.17 15.22 -18.87
CA PHE A 121 13.58 15.03 -19.20
C PHE A 121 13.79 14.08 -20.39
N LYS A 122 13.03 12.98 -20.49
CA LYS A 122 13.08 12.10 -21.67
C LYS A 122 12.69 12.85 -22.95
N ASP A 123 11.70 13.73 -22.87
CA ASP A 123 11.28 14.56 -24.00
C ASP A 123 12.40 15.53 -24.43
N ILE A 124 13.09 16.17 -23.48
CA ILE A 124 14.24 17.06 -23.73
C ILE A 124 15.40 16.28 -24.39
N ALA A 125 15.78 15.11 -23.85
CA ALA A 125 16.84 14.29 -24.42
C ALA A 125 16.54 13.87 -25.87
N GLY A 126 15.27 13.55 -26.16
CA GLY A 126 14.82 13.24 -27.52
C GLY A 126 14.96 14.41 -28.49
N VAL A 127 14.80 15.66 -28.02
CA VAL A 127 15.04 16.86 -28.83
C VAL A 127 16.53 17.12 -29.03
N ILE A 128 17.34 17.01 -27.98
CA ILE A 128 18.81 17.19 -28.06
C ILE A 128 19.39 16.22 -29.09
N GLU A 129 19.06 14.93 -29.00
CA GLU A 129 19.57 13.91 -29.91
C GLU A 129 19.18 14.18 -31.37
N LYS A 130 17.96 14.66 -31.62
CA LYS A 130 17.52 15.02 -32.96
C LYS A 130 18.27 16.25 -33.49
N LYS A 131 18.51 17.27 -32.64
CA LYS A 131 19.26 18.49 -33.03
C LYS A 131 20.71 18.13 -33.38
N GLU A 132 21.35 17.28 -32.59
CA GLU A 132 22.70 16.77 -32.84
C GLU A 132 22.82 15.97 -34.15
N LYS A 133 21.81 15.15 -34.48
CA LYS A 133 21.83 14.29 -35.67
C LYS A 133 21.52 15.00 -36.98
N THR A 134 20.69 16.06 -36.94
CA THR A 134 20.10 16.63 -38.17
C THR A 134 20.54 18.05 -38.49
N ASP A 135 21.21 18.74 -37.56
CA ASP A 135 21.67 20.14 -37.68
C ASP A 135 20.57 21.14 -38.14
N LYS A 136 19.31 20.73 -38.08
CA LYS A 136 18.13 21.50 -38.48
C LYS A 136 17.45 22.06 -37.24
N SER A 137 16.88 23.26 -37.38
CA SER A 137 15.95 23.82 -36.40
C SER A 137 14.73 22.90 -36.30
N ILE A 138 14.68 22.10 -35.24
CA ILE A 138 13.46 21.35 -34.90
C ILE A 138 12.41 22.38 -34.50
N PRO A 139 11.19 22.34 -35.07
CA PRO A 139 10.12 23.19 -34.60
C PRO A 139 9.90 22.92 -33.11
N GLU A 140 10.21 23.90 -32.26
CA GLU A 140 10.02 23.88 -30.80
C GLU A 140 8.53 23.79 -30.40
N LEU A 141 7.65 23.50 -31.35
CA LEU A 141 6.22 23.75 -31.35
C LEU A 141 5.35 22.49 -31.30
N SER A 142 5.92 21.29 -31.45
CA SER A 142 5.10 20.06 -31.47
C SER A 142 4.79 19.51 -30.06
N ASN A 143 5.65 19.75 -29.07
CA ASN A 143 5.42 19.36 -27.68
C ASN A 143 5.17 20.61 -26.82
N PRO A 144 3.92 20.89 -26.41
CA PRO A 144 3.57 22.06 -25.60
C PRO A 144 4.32 22.12 -24.26
N VAL A 145 4.73 20.95 -23.72
CA VAL A 145 5.49 20.86 -22.47
C VAL A 145 6.89 21.47 -22.65
N LEU A 146 7.47 21.42 -23.84
CA LEU A 146 8.83 21.94 -24.08
C LEU A 146 8.87 23.44 -24.42
N LYS A 147 7.72 24.11 -24.54
CA LYS A 147 7.62 25.50 -25.03
C LYS A 147 8.46 26.51 -24.24
N ASN A 148 8.73 26.24 -22.96
CA ASN A 148 9.54 27.10 -22.08
C ASN A 148 10.97 26.57 -21.87
N THR A 149 11.39 25.55 -22.62
CA THR A 149 12.76 25.04 -22.63
C THR A 149 13.53 25.67 -23.78
N LEU A 150 14.63 26.35 -23.48
CA LEU A 150 15.53 26.86 -24.51
C LEU A 150 16.61 25.83 -24.79
N PHE A 151 16.89 25.57 -26.05
CA PHE A 151 17.99 24.68 -26.45
C PHE A 151 19.11 25.52 -27.02
N GLN A 152 20.33 25.33 -26.53
CA GLN A 152 21.50 26.07 -26.97
C GLN A 152 22.69 25.14 -27.16
N LYS A 153 23.61 25.55 -28.04
CA LYS A 153 24.92 24.93 -28.15
C LYS A 153 25.83 25.56 -27.10
N LEU A 154 26.51 24.73 -26.32
CA LEU A 154 27.51 25.15 -25.32
C LEU A 154 28.85 25.43 -26.01
N ASP A 155 29.77 26.08 -25.29
CA ASP A 155 31.10 26.44 -25.81
C ASP A 155 31.94 25.21 -26.19
N ASN A 156 31.70 24.07 -25.55
CA ASN A 156 32.32 22.77 -25.87
C ASN A 156 31.70 22.09 -27.10
N GLY A 157 30.71 22.71 -27.74
CA GLY A 157 30.02 22.19 -28.92
C GLY A 157 28.84 21.25 -28.62
N GLU A 158 28.59 20.90 -27.35
CA GLU A 158 27.46 20.04 -26.95
C GLU A 158 26.14 20.80 -26.97
N MET A 159 25.04 20.09 -27.22
CA MET A 159 23.70 20.65 -27.10
C MET A 159 23.17 20.50 -25.68
N ALA A 160 22.66 21.59 -25.12
CA ALA A 160 22.07 21.62 -23.79
C ALA A 160 20.70 22.30 -23.80
N ALA A 161 19.89 21.95 -22.80
CA ALA A 161 18.63 22.61 -22.50
C ALA A 161 18.78 23.53 -21.28
N ARG A 162 18.15 24.71 -21.35
CA ARG A 162 18.00 25.66 -20.25
C ARG A 162 16.56 25.63 -19.78
N ILE A 163 16.38 25.19 -18.55
CA ILE A 163 15.08 25.00 -17.92
C ILE A 163 14.95 26.06 -16.82
N PRO A 164 13.97 26.98 -16.89
CA PRO A 164 13.75 27.95 -15.83
C PRO A 164 13.39 27.25 -14.50
N LEU A 165 13.74 27.84 -13.37
CA LEU A 165 13.42 27.33 -12.02
C LEU A 165 12.57 28.29 -11.19
N ASN A 166 12.41 29.55 -11.63
CA ASN A 166 11.57 30.55 -10.98
C ASN A 166 10.73 31.33 -12.01
N LYS A 167 9.61 31.96 -11.56
CA LYS A 167 8.72 32.79 -12.40
C LYS A 167 8.88 34.30 -12.14
N GLU A 168 9.36 34.72 -10.97
CA GLU A 168 9.15 36.07 -10.43
C GLU A 168 10.43 36.86 -10.09
N LYS A 169 11.50 36.74 -10.86
CA LYS A 169 12.68 37.59 -10.65
C LYS A 169 13.19 38.19 -11.95
N THR A 170 13.74 39.40 -11.85
CA THR A 170 14.59 40.01 -12.88
C THR A 170 15.78 39.12 -13.23
N ASP A 171 16.23 38.29 -12.28
CA ASP A 171 17.23 37.23 -12.47
C ASP A 171 16.57 35.84 -12.47
N VAL A 172 16.42 35.26 -13.66
CA VAL A 172 15.86 33.91 -13.83
C VAL A 172 16.94 32.86 -13.56
N ASP A 173 16.71 32.00 -12.58
CA ASP A 173 17.58 30.84 -12.33
C ASP A 173 17.31 29.77 -13.38
N PHE A 174 18.36 29.28 -14.04
CA PHE A 174 18.26 28.21 -15.03
C PHE A 174 18.97 26.94 -14.55
N LEU A 175 18.31 25.81 -14.74
CA LEU A 175 18.96 24.51 -14.81
C LEU A 175 19.43 24.28 -16.24
N ILE A 176 20.75 24.26 -16.43
CA ILE A 176 21.38 23.91 -17.70
C ILE A 176 21.69 22.41 -17.66
N VAL A 177 21.20 21.66 -18.64
CA VAL A 177 21.38 20.20 -18.71
C VAL A 177 21.76 19.75 -20.11
N SER A 178 22.86 19.03 -20.22
CA SER A 178 23.24 18.24 -21.39
C SER A 178 22.44 16.94 -21.45
N LYS A 179 22.59 16.18 -22.54
CA LYS A 179 22.03 14.83 -22.63
C LYS A 179 22.56 13.89 -21.53
N ASN A 180 23.86 13.97 -21.23
CA ASN A 180 24.47 13.14 -20.19
C ASN A 180 23.91 13.48 -18.79
N ASP A 181 23.70 14.78 -18.50
CA ASP A 181 23.06 15.21 -17.25
C ASP A 181 21.62 14.70 -17.14
N ILE A 182 20.88 14.71 -18.26
CA ILE A 182 19.51 14.19 -18.33
C ILE A 182 19.47 12.69 -18.05
N ASP A 183 20.34 11.91 -18.69
CA ASP A 183 20.37 10.46 -18.50
C ASP A 183 20.70 10.13 -17.02
N GLN A 184 21.63 10.86 -16.43
CA GLN A 184 21.97 10.75 -15.01
C GLN A 184 20.78 11.14 -14.11
N TYR A 185 20.07 12.22 -14.42
CA TYR A 185 18.87 12.63 -13.69
C TYR A 185 17.71 11.64 -13.81
N CYS A 186 17.50 11.07 -15.00
CA CYS A 186 16.51 10.03 -15.22
C CYS A 186 16.84 8.81 -14.37
N PHE A 187 18.09 8.37 -14.36
CA PHE A 187 18.57 7.29 -13.49
C PHE A 187 18.25 7.56 -12.01
N TYR A 188 18.56 8.75 -11.48
CA TYR A 188 18.25 9.07 -10.08
C TYR A 188 16.77 9.11 -9.76
N ILE A 189 15.95 9.58 -10.71
CA ILE A 189 14.51 9.54 -10.52
C ILE A 189 14.06 8.08 -10.43
N LEU A 190 14.45 7.24 -11.39
CA LEU A 190 14.06 5.83 -11.42
C LEU A 190 14.54 5.05 -10.20
N SER A 191 15.79 5.27 -9.74
CA SER A 191 16.35 4.58 -8.58
C SER A 191 15.68 4.94 -7.25
N THR A 192 14.95 6.06 -7.21
CA THR A 192 14.22 6.52 -6.02
C THR A 192 12.71 6.31 -6.11
N LEU A 193 12.22 5.70 -7.20
CA LEU A 193 10.84 5.25 -7.32
C LEU A 193 10.69 3.85 -6.71
N PRO A 194 9.54 3.54 -6.07
CA PRO A 194 9.24 2.17 -5.68
C PRO A 194 9.26 1.26 -6.92
N LYS A 195 9.79 0.04 -6.81
CA LYS A 195 9.87 -0.91 -7.93
C LYS A 195 8.50 -1.17 -8.59
N ALA A 196 7.43 -1.20 -7.80
CA ALA A 196 6.07 -1.39 -8.30
C ALA A 196 5.59 -0.24 -9.23
N GLU A 197 6.23 0.94 -9.14
CA GLU A 197 5.95 2.10 -9.98
C GLU A 197 6.77 2.09 -11.28
N LEU A 198 7.71 1.16 -11.43
CA LEU A 198 8.56 1.02 -12.62
C LEU A 198 7.94 0.03 -13.59
N ASN A 199 7.74 0.44 -14.83
CA ASN A 199 7.41 -0.49 -15.90
C ASN A 199 8.66 -1.27 -16.36
N LYS A 200 8.47 -2.36 -17.12
CA LYS A 200 9.57 -3.22 -17.61
C LYS A 200 10.68 -2.45 -18.34
N LYS A 201 10.31 -1.40 -19.10
CA LYS A 201 11.27 -0.58 -19.84
C LYS A 201 12.09 0.32 -18.91
N GLN A 202 11.45 0.93 -17.92
CA GLN A 202 12.12 1.76 -16.92
C GLN A 202 13.05 0.91 -16.02
N GLN A 203 12.62 -0.29 -15.64
CA GLN A 203 13.47 -1.21 -14.88
C GLN A 203 14.72 -1.61 -15.69
N ALA A 204 14.55 -1.97 -16.96
CA ALA A 204 15.69 -2.28 -17.83
C ALA A 204 16.63 -1.09 -18.05
N GLU A 205 16.09 0.13 -18.15
CA GLU A 205 16.89 1.36 -18.23
C GLU A 205 17.72 1.58 -16.96
N LEU A 206 17.11 1.38 -15.79
CA LEU A 206 17.78 1.46 -14.49
C LEU A 206 18.90 0.42 -14.37
N ASP A 207 18.61 -0.83 -14.69
CA ASP A 207 19.56 -1.94 -14.60
C ASP A 207 20.75 -1.72 -15.54
N ALA A 208 20.51 -1.32 -16.80
CA ALA A 208 21.56 -1.04 -17.77
C ALA A 208 22.46 0.14 -17.37
N TYR A 209 21.92 1.12 -16.63
CA TYR A 209 22.72 2.23 -16.09
C TYR A 209 23.61 1.77 -14.93
N LEU A 210 23.07 0.94 -14.02
CA LEU A 210 23.81 0.39 -12.87
C LEU A 210 25.00 -0.49 -13.31
N GLU A 211 24.84 -1.25 -14.39
CA GLU A 211 25.91 -2.08 -14.96
C GLU A 211 27.08 -1.25 -15.50
N LYS A 212 26.81 -0.05 -16.02
CA LYS A 212 27.80 0.81 -16.68
C LYS A 212 28.47 1.81 -15.74
N ASN A 213 27.77 2.28 -14.73
CA ASN A 213 28.19 3.40 -13.90
C ASN A 213 28.22 2.95 -12.43
N GLN A 214 29.34 2.38 -11.98
CA GLN A 214 29.56 2.06 -10.57
C GLN A 214 29.48 3.35 -9.73
N GLU A 215 28.37 3.47 -8.99
CA GLU A 215 28.07 4.44 -7.93
C GLU A 215 28.57 5.89 -8.14
N SER A 216 27.85 6.67 -8.97
CA SER A 216 27.81 8.12 -8.79
C SER A 216 26.54 8.47 -8.01
N LYS A 217 26.68 9.01 -6.79
CA LYS A 217 25.57 9.55 -5.98
C LYS A 217 25.55 11.07 -6.10
N SER A 218 24.81 11.61 -7.04
CA SER A 218 24.20 12.93 -6.91
C SER A 218 22.68 12.76 -6.86
N SER A 219 21.97 13.57 -6.07
CA SER A 219 20.51 13.46 -5.95
C SER A 219 19.88 14.77 -6.42
N ILE A 220 18.82 14.67 -7.22
CA ILE A 220 17.95 15.83 -7.42
C ILE A 220 17.08 15.95 -6.18
N ASN A 221 17.25 17.03 -5.43
CA ASN A 221 16.36 17.37 -4.33
C ASN A 221 14.93 17.57 -4.86
N ILE A 222 13.93 16.99 -4.17
CA ILE A 222 12.51 17.14 -4.50
C ILE A 222 12.09 18.60 -4.70
N LYS A 223 12.65 19.55 -3.92
CA LYS A 223 12.38 21.00 -4.09
C LYS A 223 12.72 21.47 -5.51
N LYS A 224 13.82 20.97 -6.09
CA LYS A 224 14.24 21.31 -7.46
C LYS A 224 13.30 20.71 -8.50
N LEU A 225 12.83 19.48 -8.30
CA LEU A 225 11.81 18.86 -9.18
C LEU A 225 10.51 19.66 -9.18
N LEU A 226 10.02 20.04 -7.99
CA LEU A 226 8.79 20.83 -7.85
C LEU A 226 8.94 22.22 -8.46
N SER A 227 10.11 22.86 -8.37
CA SER A 227 10.38 24.11 -9.06
C SER A 227 10.24 23.98 -10.58
N ILE A 228 10.76 22.90 -11.18
CA ILE A 228 10.62 22.63 -12.63
C ILE A 228 9.15 22.48 -13.01
N VAL A 229 8.37 21.72 -12.22
CA VAL A 229 6.92 21.55 -12.45
C VAL A 229 6.21 22.90 -12.36
N ARG A 230 6.50 23.70 -11.33
CA ARG A 230 5.81 24.98 -11.05
C ARG A 230 5.95 26.00 -12.17
N VAL A 231 7.14 26.13 -12.76
CA VAL A 231 7.41 27.16 -13.78
C VAL A 231 6.86 26.83 -15.16
N ASN A 232 6.45 25.59 -15.39
CA ASN A 232 5.97 25.09 -16.67
C ASN A 232 4.46 24.82 -16.59
N PRO A 233 3.60 25.68 -17.15
CA PRO A 233 2.14 25.56 -17.00
C PRO A 233 1.58 24.23 -17.48
N VAL A 234 2.08 23.70 -18.60
CA VAL A 234 1.59 22.43 -19.16
C VAL A 234 2.03 21.25 -18.29
N LEU A 235 3.29 21.24 -17.84
CA LEU A 235 3.79 20.20 -16.92
C LEU A 235 3.04 20.23 -15.59
N LEU A 236 2.74 21.43 -15.09
CA LEU A 236 1.97 21.65 -13.89
C LEU A 236 0.55 21.09 -14.03
N ASP A 237 -0.13 21.33 -15.15
CA ASP A 237 -1.47 20.80 -15.37
C ASP A 237 -1.47 19.26 -15.51
N GLN A 238 -0.48 18.69 -16.18
CA GLN A 238 -0.30 17.23 -16.22
C GLN A 238 -0.04 16.63 -14.84
N PHE A 239 0.80 17.28 -14.03
CA PHE A 239 1.06 16.88 -12.66
C PHE A 239 -0.20 16.91 -11.81
N LYS A 240 -1.01 17.98 -11.90
CA LYS A 240 -2.29 18.08 -11.18
C LYS A 240 -3.22 16.93 -11.51
N SER A 241 -3.48 16.67 -12.79
CA SER A 241 -4.40 15.61 -13.20
C SER A 241 -3.93 14.23 -12.74
N ARG A 242 -2.62 14.01 -12.63
CA ARG A 242 -2.04 12.78 -12.08
C ARG A 242 -2.19 12.70 -10.57
N PHE A 243 -1.86 13.77 -9.86
CA PHE A 243 -1.98 13.87 -8.41
C PHE A 243 -3.44 13.69 -7.96
N GLU A 244 -4.38 14.40 -8.57
CA GLU A 244 -5.82 14.29 -8.28
C GLU A 244 -6.32 12.84 -8.46
N ARG A 245 -5.89 12.19 -9.54
CA ARG A 245 -6.24 10.78 -9.81
C ARG A 245 -5.64 9.83 -8.78
N ASP A 246 -4.36 10.00 -8.42
CA ASP A 246 -3.70 9.14 -7.44
C ASP A 246 -4.32 9.32 -6.05
N VAL A 247 -4.63 10.55 -5.65
CA VAL A 247 -5.34 10.84 -4.40
C VAL A 247 -6.74 10.20 -4.41
N ALA A 248 -7.52 10.36 -5.48
CA ALA A 248 -8.84 9.73 -5.58
C ALA A 248 -8.78 8.19 -5.53
N ASN A 249 -7.74 7.58 -6.12
CA ASN A 249 -7.51 6.14 -6.01
C ASN A 249 -7.20 5.70 -4.57
N ARG A 250 -6.35 6.46 -3.87
CA ARG A 250 -6.01 6.19 -2.47
C ARG A 250 -7.18 6.47 -1.52
N GLU A 251 -8.00 7.45 -1.83
CA GLU A 251 -9.25 7.74 -1.12
C GLU A 251 -10.18 6.53 -1.17
N ARG A 252 -10.49 6.04 -2.38
CA ARG A 252 -11.33 4.84 -2.56
C ARG A 252 -10.76 3.63 -1.82
N TYR A 253 -9.45 3.40 -1.93
CA TYR A 253 -8.80 2.31 -1.19
C TYR A 253 -8.94 2.48 0.33
N THR A 254 -8.74 3.69 0.85
CA THR A 254 -8.82 3.97 2.29
C THR A 254 -10.24 3.83 2.81
N LYS A 255 -11.24 4.35 2.10
CA LYS A 255 -12.67 4.16 2.41
C LYS A 255 -13.04 2.69 2.58
N ARG A 256 -12.65 1.86 1.61
CA ARG A 256 -12.79 0.41 1.69
C ARG A 256 -12.14 -0.17 2.95
N LYS A 257 -10.92 0.24 3.29
CA LYS A 257 -10.22 -0.26 4.49
C LYS A 257 -10.85 0.20 5.80
N VAL A 258 -11.43 1.40 5.85
CA VAL A 258 -12.24 1.88 6.98
C VAL A 258 -13.43 0.95 7.20
N ARG A 259 -14.24 0.69 6.15
CA ARG A 259 -15.39 -0.22 6.22
C ARG A 259 -15.01 -1.62 6.68
N GLU A 260 -13.98 -2.21 6.07
CA GLU A 260 -13.48 -3.55 6.45
C GLU A 260 -13.06 -3.61 7.92
N THR A 261 -12.45 -2.53 8.44
CA THR A 261 -11.98 -2.49 9.83
C THR A 261 -13.13 -2.29 10.81
N ALA A 262 -14.05 -1.37 10.51
CA ALA A 262 -15.22 -1.14 11.35
C ALA A 262 -16.09 -2.40 11.46
N GLY A 263 -16.41 -3.01 10.32
CA GLY A 263 -17.21 -4.23 10.29
C GLY A 263 -16.54 -5.41 10.98
N MET A 264 -15.23 -5.57 10.81
CA MET A 264 -14.48 -6.62 11.50
C MET A 264 -14.44 -6.40 13.02
N LEU A 265 -14.16 -5.18 13.48
CA LEU A 265 -14.11 -4.87 14.91
C LEU A 265 -15.49 -4.98 15.58
N SER A 266 -16.57 -4.65 14.86
CA SER A 266 -17.94 -4.86 15.33
C SER A 266 -18.21 -6.32 15.69
N VAL A 267 -17.73 -7.25 14.86
CA VAL A 267 -17.88 -8.69 15.12
C VAL A 267 -16.90 -9.17 16.21
N VAL A 268 -15.63 -8.75 16.17
CA VAL A 268 -14.62 -9.14 17.17
C VAL A 268 -15.02 -8.69 18.58
N PHE A 269 -15.60 -7.49 18.74
CA PHE A 269 -16.03 -6.99 20.04
C PHE A 269 -17.36 -7.56 20.52
N LYS A 270 -18.12 -8.24 19.66
CA LYS A 270 -19.37 -8.93 20.05
C LYS A 270 -19.12 -10.01 21.11
N ASP A 271 -18.10 -10.82 20.86
CA ASP A 271 -17.84 -12.05 21.64
C ASP A 271 -16.66 -11.84 22.61
N ARG A 272 -16.20 -10.59 22.80
CA ARG A 272 -15.04 -10.28 23.64
C ARG A 272 -15.34 -10.49 25.11
N ASN A 273 -14.45 -11.20 25.79
CA ASN A 273 -14.42 -11.26 27.25
C ASN A 273 -13.39 -10.27 27.85
N GLU A 274 -13.68 -9.75 29.03
CA GLU A 274 -12.70 -8.96 29.78
C GLU A 274 -11.50 -9.83 30.16
N GLY A 275 -10.29 -9.39 29.80
CA GLY A 275 -9.04 -10.08 30.12
C GLY A 275 -8.47 -10.98 29.01
N GLU A 276 -9.18 -11.18 27.89
CA GLU A 276 -8.67 -11.92 26.75
C GLU A 276 -7.41 -11.28 26.15
N LYS A 277 -6.44 -12.13 25.80
CA LYS A 277 -5.24 -11.78 25.05
C LYS A 277 -5.50 -12.02 23.57
N PHE A 278 -5.26 -10.98 22.78
CA PHE A 278 -5.43 -11.01 21.34
C PHE A 278 -4.08 -11.07 20.62
N LEU A 279 -4.06 -11.77 19.49
CA LEU A 279 -2.94 -11.78 18.55
C LEU A 279 -3.43 -11.42 17.14
N ASP A 280 -2.95 -10.31 16.62
CA ASP A 280 -3.17 -9.88 15.24
C ASP A 280 -2.05 -10.41 14.33
N LEU A 281 -2.39 -11.39 13.51
CA LEU A 281 -1.51 -12.08 12.57
C LEU A 281 -1.49 -11.32 11.23
N CYS A 282 -0.29 -11.15 10.68
CA CYS A 282 -0.09 -10.36 9.47
C CYS A 282 -0.61 -8.92 9.64
N THR A 283 -0.28 -8.33 10.80
CA THR A 283 -0.83 -7.06 11.28
C THR A 283 -0.57 -5.88 10.32
N GLY A 284 0.39 -6.01 9.41
CA GLY A 284 0.79 -4.94 8.51
C GLY A 284 1.20 -3.71 9.29
N THR A 285 0.58 -2.56 8.99
CA THR A 285 0.82 -1.31 9.73
C THR A 285 0.10 -1.25 11.08
N GLY A 286 -0.52 -2.35 11.52
CA GLY A 286 -1.17 -2.48 12.82
C GLY A 286 -2.50 -1.78 12.93
N ASP A 287 -3.36 -1.79 11.91
CA ASP A 287 -4.70 -1.20 12.03
C ASP A 287 -5.50 -1.87 13.15
N ILE A 288 -5.65 -3.19 13.10
CA ILE A 288 -6.37 -3.94 14.14
C ILE A 288 -5.62 -3.87 15.48
N ALA A 289 -4.35 -4.29 15.51
CA ALA A 289 -3.54 -4.29 16.74
C ALA A 289 -3.52 -2.93 17.46
N THR A 290 -3.29 -1.83 16.74
CA THR A 290 -3.15 -0.50 17.36
C THR A 290 -4.50 0.03 17.85
N ILE A 291 -5.58 -0.18 17.08
CA ILE A 291 -6.92 0.27 17.46
C ILE A 291 -7.39 -0.52 18.70
N ILE A 292 -7.30 -1.85 18.67
CA ILE A 292 -7.69 -2.70 19.81
C ILE A 292 -6.88 -2.32 21.05
N LYS A 293 -5.55 -2.15 20.94
CA LYS A 293 -4.72 -1.74 22.10
C LYS A 293 -5.18 -0.43 22.72
N THR A 294 -5.59 0.53 21.89
CA THR A 294 -6.08 1.85 22.34
C THR A 294 -7.36 1.74 23.18
N LEU A 295 -8.13 0.67 22.97
CA LEU A 295 -9.40 0.43 23.65
C LEU A 295 -9.22 -0.30 25.00
N GLY A 296 -7.99 -0.69 25.37
CA GLY A 296 -7.67 -1.35 26.65
C GLY A 296 -7.40 -2.87 26.66
N PRO A 297 -7.80 -3.70 25.68
CA PRO A 297 -7.42 -5.11 25.65
C PRO A 297 -5.91 -5.34 25.42
N GLN A 298 -5.41 -6.46 25.97
CA GLN A 298 -4.05 -6.94 25.73
C GLN A 298 -3.98 -7.52 24.32
N ILE A 299 -3.31 -6.83 23.40
CA ILE A 299 -3.11 -7.32 22.04
C ILE A 299 -1.65 -7.22 21.63
N LYS A 300 -1.17 -8.25 20.92
CA LYS A 300 0.09 -8.24 20.18
C LYS A 300 -0.19 -8.30 18.68
N GLY A 301 0.61 -7.62 17.87
CA GLY A 301 0.55 -7.68 16.41
C GLY A 301 1.87 -8.17 15.84
N VAL A 302 1.81 -9.11 14.90
CA VAL A 302 2.99 -9.71 14.26
C VAL A 302 2.97 -9.56 12.74
N ASP A 303 4.11 -9.20 12.18
CA ASP A 303 4.32 -9.13 10.72
C ASP A 303 5.79 -9.45 10.38
N LEU A 304 6.05 -9.99 9.19
CA LEU A 304 7.43 -10.19 8.71
C LEU A 304 8.07 -8.87 8.26
N ASN A 305 7.26 -7.89 7.86
CA ASN A 305 7.75 -6.62 7.32
C ASN A 305 8.07 -5.63 8.45
N LYS A 306 9.36 -5.54 8.79
CA LYS A 306 9.91 -4.57 9.75
C LYS A 306 9.47 -3.12 9.49
N TYR A 307 9.29 -2.72 8.23
CA TYR A 307 8.87 -1.38 7.87
C TYR A 307 7.41 -1.12 8.25
N TYR A 308 6.50 -2.06 7.97
CA TYR A 308 5.11 -1.90 8.37
C TYR A 308 4.98 -1.77 9.90
N LEU A 309 5.71 -2.61 10.64
CA LEU A 309 5.76 -2.52 12.10
C LEU A 309 6.33 -1.19 12.59
N LYS A 310 7.34 -0.63 11.90
CA LYS A 310 7.92 0.66 12.24
C LYS A 310 6.91 1.79 12.06
N VAL A 311 6.14 1.77 10.98
CA VAL A 311 5.06 2.73 10.72
C VAL A 311 3.94 2.57 11.76
N GLY A 312 3.53 1.34 12.05
CA GLY A 312 2.49 1.05 13.04
C GLY A 312 2.83 1.56 14.45
N ARG A 313 4.10 1.46 14.86
CA ARG A 313 4.57 2.03 16.15
C ARG A 313 4.42 3.56 16.22
N ILE A 314 4.50 4.25 15.09
CA ILE A 314 4.30 5.69 15.04
C ILE A 314 2.81 6.02 15.20
N TYR A 315 1.94 5.27 14.53
CA TYR A 315 0.49 5.38 14.75
C TYR A 315 0.11 5.07 16.21
N ASP A 316 0.64 4.00 16.79
CA ASP A 316 0.46 3.63 18.21
C ASP A 316 0.82 4.78 19.14
N THR A 317 1.97 5.42 18.92
CA THR A 317 2.40 6.58 19.72
C THR A 317 1.39 7.73 19.67
N ILE A 318 0.82 8.01 18.50
CA ILE A 318 -0.13 9.12 18.32
C ILE A 318 -1.49 8.77 18.94
N LEU A 319 -2.00 7.56 18.72
CA LEU A 319 -3.26 7.11 19.33
C LEU A 319 -3.13 7.08 20.86
N LYS A 320 -2.03 6.57 21.41
CA LYS A 320 -1.77 6.59 22.86
C LYS A 320 -1.82 7.99 23.46
N LYS A 321 -1.18 8.97 22.80
CA LYS A 321 -1.23 10.38 23.23
C LYS A 321 -2.66 10.93 23.25
N LYS A 322 -3.49 10.60 22.26
CA LYS A 322 -4.88 11.09 22.17
C LYS A 322 -5.80 10.42 23.20
N PHE A 323 -5.62 9.12 23.45
CA PHE A 323 -6.55 8.32 24.26
C PHE A 323 -6.03 7.98 25.67
N GLY A 324 -4.83 8.42 26.04
CA GLY A 324 -4.29 8.28 27.40
C GLY A 324 -3.91 6.86 27.82
N SER A 325 -3.56 5.98 26.86
CA SER A 325 -3.17 4.60 27.17
C SER A 325 -1.79 4.53 27.85
N GLN A 326 -1.71 3.83 28.99
CA GLN A 326 -0.59 3.93 29.95
C GLN A 326 0.58 2.97 29.70
N GLU A 327 0.50 2.02 28.76
CA GLU A 327 1.54 1.00 28.63
C GLU A 327 2.55 1.25 27.49
N ASN A 328 3.81 1.34 27.89
CA ASN A 328 4.99 1.42 27.02
C ASN A 328 5.40 0.07 26.41
N GLU A 329 4.65 -1.02 26.61
CA GLU A 329 5.04 -2.31 26.05
C GLU A 329 4.95 -2.28 24.51
N ARG A 330 6.02 -2.76 23.88
CA ARG A 330 6.11 -2.90 22.42
C ARG A 330 5.23 -4.07 21.98
N HIS A 331 4.02 -3.73 21.53
CA HIS A 331 3.03 -4.73 21.12
C HIS A 331 3.14 -5.18 19.66
N LEU A 332 3.89 -4.45 18.83
CA LEU A 332 4.14 -4.80 17.43
C LEU A 332 5.55 -5.38 17.27
N SER A 333 5.63 -6.66 16.92
CA SER A 333 6.87 -7.42 16.80
C SER A 333 6.98 -8.14 15.46
N GLU A 334 8.21 -8.47 15.09
CA GLU A 334 8.47 -9.28 13.90
C GLU A 334 8.30 -10.75 14.24
N ALA A 335 7.53 -11.47 13.44
CA ALA A 335 7.44 -12.93 13.53
C ALA A 335 7.00 -13.53 12.19
N ASP A 336 7.50 -14.73 11.90
CA ASP A 336 6.98 -15.57 10.83
C ASP A 336 5.74 -16.30 11.34
N VAL A 337 4.58 -15.97 10.78
CA VAL A 337 3.31 -16.58 11.20
C VAL A 337 3.29 -18.09 10.97
N ILE A 338 4.03 -18.59 9.97
CA ILE A 338 4.06 -20.01 9.61
C ILE A 338 5.14 -20.73 10.41
N ASN A 339 6.39 -20.30 10.29
CA ASN A 339 7.54 -21.04 10.81
C ASN A 339 8.04 -20.53 12.17
N GLY A 340 7.56 -19.38 12.62
CA GLY A 340 8.00 -18.74 13.86
C GLY A 340 7.17 -19.15 15.07
N GLU A 341 7.76 -18.91 16.25
CA GLU A 341 7.02 -18.93 17.51
C GLU A 341 6.09 -17.73 17.58
N LEU A 342 4.83 -17.99 17.88
CA LEU A 342 3.81 -16.96 18.04
C LEU A 342 3.61 -16.65 19.53
N PRO A 343 3.36 -15.38 19.90
CA PRO A 343 3.00 -15.06 21.27
C PRO A 343 1.73 -15.78 21.72
N ASP A 344 1.68 -16.21 22.99
CA ASP A 344 0.46 -16.77 23.57
C ASP A 344 -0.68 -15.75 23.56
N ALA A 345 -1.84 -16.21 23.07
CA ALA A 345 -3.07 -15.44 22.97
C ALA A 345 -4.28 -16.37 22.97
N ASP A 346 -5.40 -15.90 23.54
CA ASP A 346 -6.68 -16.62 23.59
C ASP A 346 -7.43 -16.48 22.25
N VAL A 347 -7.28 -15.33 21.60
CA VAL A 347 -7.99 -14.97 20.37
C VAL A 347 -6.99 -14.57 19.29
N TRP A 348 -7.08 -15.23 18.13
CA TRP A 348 -6.32 -14.87 16.94
C TRP A 348 -7.18 -14.06 15.98
N ILE A 349 -6.57 -13.04 15.38
CA ILE A 349 -7.19 -12.18 14.38
C ILE A 349 -6.28 -12.14 13.16
N ALA A 350 -6.82 -12.31 11.96
CA ALA A 350 -6.07 -12.18 10.72
C ALA A 350 -6.90 -11.44 9.66
N LYS A 351 -6.48 -10.22 9.34
CA LYS A 351 -7.14 -9.36 8.35
C LYS A 351 -6.36 -9.32 7.04
N HIS A 352 -6.92 -9.95 6.00
CA HIS A 352 -6.27 -10.13 4.69
C HIS A 352 -4.88 -10.78 4.78
N PRO A 353 -4.72 -11.95 5.41
CA PRO A 353 -3.44 -12.66 5.40
C PRO A 353 -3.15 -13.15 3.98
N CYS A 354 -2.30 -12.43 3.25
CA CYS A 354 -2.05 -12.67 1.84
C CYS A 354 -0.52 -12.71 1.60
N ALA A 355 -0.01 -13.82 1.03
CA ALA A 355 1.41 -14.03 0.74
C ALA A 355 1.60 -14.46 -0.73
N PRO A 356 2.73 -14.08 -1.38
CA PRO A 356 3.06 -14.61 -2.70
C PRO A 356 3.19 -16.13 -2.68
N HIS A 357 2.54 -16.84 -3.61
CA HIS A 357 2.68 -18.28 -3.82
C HIS A 357 2.31 -19.18 -2.63
N MET A 358 1.58 -18.66 -1.65
CA MET A 358 1.14 -19.41 -0.48
C MET A 358 -0.30 -19.06 -0.12
N ALA A 359 -1.08 -20.11 0.18
CA ALA A 359 -2.43 -19.97 0.71
C ALA A 359 -2.38 -19.69 2.22
N LEU A 360 -1.90 -18.49 2.57
CA LEU A 360 -1.65 -18.09 3.97
C LEU A 360 -2.85 -18.25 4.92
N PRO A 361 -4.12 -17.95 4.51
CA PRO A 361 -5.28 -18.20 5.36
C PRO A 361 -5.40 -19.67 5.79
N ASP A 362 -5.06 -20.60 4.89
CA ASP A 362 -5.23 -22.04 5.09
C ASP A 362 -4.14 -22.60 6.02
N GLU A 363 -2.92 -22.08 5.95
CA GLU A 363 -1.85 -22.38 6.92
C GLU A 363 -2.16 -21.80 8.31
N ILE A 364 -2.76 -20.62 8.40
CA ILE A 364 -3.21 -20.04 9.68
C ILE A 364 -4.27 -20.95 10.32
N ILE A 365 -5.24 -21.44 9.55
CA ILE A 365 -6.27 -22.38 10.03
C ILE A 365 -5.61 -23.65 10.59
N ARG A 366 -4.67 -24.23 9.85
CA ARG A 366 -3.94 -25.44 10.29
C ARG A 366 -3.18 -25.18 11.59
N LYS A 367 -2.37 -24.12 11.64
CA LYS A 367 -1.58 -23.76 12.84
C LYS A 367 -2.48 -23.43 14.03
N PHE A 368 -3.62 -22.76 13.81
CA PHE A 368 -4.61 -22.52 14.86
C PHE A 368 -5.16 -23.83 15.41
N SER A 369 -5.51 -24.81 14.56
CA SER A 369 -6.05 -26.10 15.00
C SER A 369 -5.08 -26.90 15.88
N GLU A 370 -3.78 -26.77 15.63
CA GLU A 370 -2.70 -27.44 16.37
C GLU A 370 -2.29 -26.69 17.66
N ASN A 371 -2.59 -25.41 17.75
CA ASN A 371 -2.23 -24.58 18.89
C ASN A 371 -3.09 -24.94 20.12
N SER A 372 -2.52 -25.01 21.32
CA SER A 372 -3.27 -25.40 22.53
C SER A 372 -3.83 -24.23 23.34
N THR A 373 -3.44 -22.99 23.04
CA THR A 373 -3.74 -21.81 23.86
C THR A 373 -4.86 -20.93 23.28
N ALA A 374 -4.92 -20.80 21.96
CA ALA A 374 -5.95 -20.00 21.29
C ALA A 374 -7.26 -20.79 21.14
N ASN A 375 -8.36 -20.21 21.59
CA ASN A 375 -9.70 -20.81 21.55
C ASN A 375 -10.56 -20.26 20.41
N GLN A 376 -10.20 -19.09 19.86
CA GLN A 376 -10.97 -18.45 18.80
C GLN A 376 -10.07 -17.83 17.71
N LEU A 377 -10.50 -17.94 16.45
CA LEU A 377 -9.86 -17.33 15.28
C LEU A 377 -10.88 -16.52 14.48
N TYR A 378 -10.55 -15.27 14.19
CA TYR A 378 -11.26 -14.39 13.26
C TYR A 378 -10.43 -14.20 12.00
N LEU A 379 -10.97 -14.57 10.85
CA LEU A 379 -10.24 -14.58 9.58
C LEU A 379 -11.04 -13.88 8.49
N LEU A 380 -10.58 -12.68 8.10
CA LEU A 380 -11.11 -11.94 6.95
C LEU A 380 -10.21 -12.23 5.75
N THR A 381 -10.69 -13.03 4.80
CA THR A 381 -9.84 -13.54 3.70
C THR A 381 -9.85 -12.60 2.49
N CYS A 382 -8.71 -12.56 1.80
CA CYS A 382 -8.54 -11.91 0.50
C CYS A 382 -7.98 -12.97 -0.46
N CYS A 383 -8.52 -13.04 -1.67
CA CYS A 383 -7.91 -13.84 -2.74
C CYS A 383 -7.20 -12.90 -3.72
N ALA A 384 -6.24 -12.12 -3.21
CA ALA A 384 -5.49 -11.18 -4.04
C ALA A 384 -4.43 -11.93 -4.85
N ASN A 385 -4.73 -12.19 -6.13
CA ASN A 385 -3.83 -12.36 -7.29
C ASN A 385 -2.65 -13.35 -7.23
N LYS A 386 -2.29 -13.93 -6.08
CA LYS A 386 -1.00 -14.61 -5.87
C LYS A 386 -1.10 -16.08 -5.49
N SER A 387 -2.31 -16.62 -5.31
CA SER A 387 -2.58 -18.04 -5.04
C SER A 387 -3.10 -18.81 -6.25
N VAL A 388 -3.22 -18.18 -7.43
CA VAL A 388 -3.64 -18.85 -8.66
C VAL A 388 -2.65 -19.98 -8.95
N GLY A 389 -3.16 -21.21 -9.02
CA GLY A 389 -2.37 -22.40 -9.39
C GLY A 389 -2.19 -23.45 -8.30
N HIS A 390 -2.54 -23.17 -7.03
CA HIS A 390 -2.38 -24.15 -5.94
C HIS A 390 -3.62 -24.21 -5.04
N CYS A 391 -4.61 -25.01 -5.46
CA CYS A 391 -5.65 -25.48 -4.54
C CYS A 391 -4.98 -26.33 -3.44
N PRO A 392 -5.20 -26.06 -2.15
CA PRO A 392 -4.62 -26.87 -1.08
C PRO A 392 -4.98 -28.35 -1.26
N HIS A 393 -3.99 -29.25 -1.10
CA HIS A 393 -4.18 -30.69 -1.33
C HIS A 393 -5.31 -31.27 -0.46
N SER A 394 -5.38 -30.83 0.80
CA SER A 394 -6.42 -31.24 1.74
C SER A 394 -7.84 -30.86 1.30
N TYR A 395 -8.01 -29.85 0.45
CA TYR A 395 -9.33 -29.42 -0.01
C TYR A 395 -9.80 -30.28 -1.17
N ASN A 396 -8.89 -30.56 -2.11
CA ASN A 396 -9.17 -31.42 -3.26
C ASN A 396 -9.35 -32.90 -2.81
N GLN A 397 -8.46 -33.41 -1.97
CA GLN A 397 -8.53 -34.79 -1.47
C GLN A 397 -9.82 -35.09 -0.71
N ASN A 398 -10.35 -34.11 0.03
CA ASN A 398 -11.62 -34.25 0.77
C ASN A 398 -12.86 -33.86 -0.06
N GLY A 399 -12.71 -33.63 -1.37
CA GLY A 399 -13.82 -33.29 -2.27
C GLY A 399 -14.58 -32.02 -1.87
N LEU A 400 -13.89 -31.06 -1.24
CA LEU A 400 -14.51 -29.82 -0.74
C LEU A 400 -14.70 -28.79 -1.86
N ILE A 401 -13.73 -28.73 -2.77
CA ILE A 401 -13.72 -27.90 -3.97
C ILE A 401 -12.71 -28.48 -4.96
N SER A 402 -13.03 -28.45 -6.25
CA SER A 402 -12.07 -28.89 -7.27
C SER A 402 -10.96 -27.87 -7.47
N SER A 403 -9.79 -28.30 -7.96
CA SER A 403 -8.70 -27.37 -8.27
C SER A 403 -9.06 -26.37 -9.37
N GLU A 404 -9.93 -26.76 -10.31
CA GLU A 404 -10.43 -25.88 -11.36
C GLU A 404 -11.33 -24.77 -10.78
N GLU A 405 -12.32 -25.15 -9.96
CA GLU A 405 -13.23 -24.18 -9.33
C GLU A 405 -12.50 -23.25 -8.36
N TRP A 406 -11.52 -23.77 -7.62
CA TRP A 406 -10.65 -22.95 -6.75
C TRP A 406 -9.91 -21.90 -7.58
N ASN A 407 -9.25 -22.31 -8.65
CA ASN A 407 -8.47 -21.40 -9.50
C ASN A 407 -9.36 -20.36 -10.18
N GLN A 408 -10.53 -20.75 -10.71
CA GLN A 408 -11.51 -19.83 -11.29
C GLN A 408 -12.01 -18.82 -10.25
N SER A 409 -12.31 -19.28 -9.03
CA SER A 409 -12.76 -18.41 -7.95
C SER A 409 -11.65 -17.43 -7.51
N CYS A 410 -10.41 -17.90 -7.38
CA CYS A 410 -9.26 -17.03 -7.09
C CYS A 410 -9.07 -15.96 -8.18
N LEU A 411 -9.16 -16.33 -9.46
CA LEU A 411 -9.07 -15.38 -10.57
C LEU A 411 -10.19 -14.34 -10.50
N ALA A 412 -11.45 -14.78 -10.36
CA ALA A 412 -12.60 -13.87 -10.29
C ALA A 412 -12.51 -12.89 -9.11
N SER A 413 -11.99 -13.34 -7.97
CA SER A 413 -11.81 -12.51 -6.78
C SER A 413 -10.62 -11.53 -6.85
N SER A 414 -9.75 -11.69 -7.86
CA SER A 414 -8.51 -10.91 -8.02
C SER A 414 -8.64 -9.70 -8.96
N ASP A 415 -9.75 -9.59 -9.71
CA ASP A 415 -10.00 -8.59 -10.76
C ASP A 415 -10.39 -7.18 -10.26
N ILE A 416 -10.16 -6.86 -8.99
CA ILE A 416 -10.46 -5.53 -8.44
C ILE A 416 -9.28 -4.58 -8.70
N GLY A 417 -9.07 -4.26 -9.97
CA GLY A 417 -8.27 -3.15 -10.42
C GLY A 417 -9.14 -1.91 -10.61
N THR A 418 -9.04 -0.94 -9.70
CA THR A 418 -9.35 0.50 -9.85
C THR A 418 -10.75 0.97 -10.31
N GLU A 419 -11.68 0.09 -10.68
CA GLU A 419 -13.05 0.45 -11.06
C GLU A 419 -14.08 -0.48 -10.37
N GLU A 420 -14.86 0.10 -9.47
CA GLU A 420 -15.96 -0.54 -8.73
C GLU A 420 -17.21 -0.63 -9.63
N GLU A 421 -17.16 -1.48 -10.65
CA GLU A 421 -18.39 -1.86 -11.35
C GLU A 421 -19.18 -2.81 -10.45
N HIS A 422 -20.45 -2.50 -10.16
CA HIS A 422 -21.28 -3.28 -9.24
C HIS A 422 -21.32 -4.77 -9.59
N GLY A 423 -21.37 -5.12 -10.89
CA GLY A 423 -21.33 -6.51 -11.37
C GLY A 423 -19.97 -7.22 -11.17
N LYS A 424 -18.88 -6.50 -10.89
CA LYS A 424 -17.59 -7.07 -10.48
C LYS A 424 -17.58 -7.40 -8.99
N ILE A 425 -18.22 -6.58 -8.15
CA ILE A 425 -18.29 -6.80 -6.69
C ILE A 425 -19.06 -8.08 -6.37
N GLU A 426 -20.25 -8.26 -6.96
CA GLU A 426 -21.07 -9.46 -6.75
C GLU A 426 -20.32 -10.75 -7.12
N LYS A 427 -19.63 -10.74 -8.27
CA LYS A 427 -18.81 -11.88 -8.72
C LYS A 427 -17.68 -12.20 -7.75
N VAL A 428 -17.01 -11.17 -7.23
CA VAL A 428 -15.95 -11.35 -6.22
C VAL A 428 -16.53 -11.95 -4.94
N GLN A 429 -17.65 -11.42 -4.44
CA GLN A 429 -18.29 -11.93 -3.23
C GLN A 429 -18.77 -13.36 -3.39
N GLU A 430 -19.31 -13.74 -4.56
CA GLU A 430 -19.70 -15.11 -4.88
C GLU A 430 -18.48 -16.05 -4.93
N ALA A 431 -17.40 -15.61 -5.57
CA ALA A 431 -16.15 -16.38 -5.65
C ALA A 431 -15.53 -16.60 -4.25
N LEU A 432 -15.48 -15.55 -3.42
CA LEU A 432 -15.04 -15.64 -2.03
C LEU A 432 -15.95 -16.57 -1.22
N LYS A 433 -17.26 -16.54 -1.46
CA LYS A 433 -18.23 -17.42 -0.79
C LYS A 433 -17.92 -18.88 -1.08
N LYS A 434 -17.63 -19.22 -2.33
CA LYS A 434 -17.26 -20.59 -2.72
C LYS A 434 -16.00 -21.06 -1.99
N ILE A 435 -14.96 -20.23 -1.99
CA ILE A 435 -13.68 -20.52 -1.30
C ILE A 435 -13.90 -20.65 0.21
N ASN A 436 -14.57 -19.68 0.84
CA ASN A 436 -14.78 -19.67 2.28
C ASN A 436 -15.72 -20.79 2.73
N ASN A 437 -16.72 -21.19 1.94
CA ASN A 437 -17.53 -22.38 2.23
C ASN A 437 -16.69 -23.66 2.22
N ALA A 438 -15.74 -23.80 1.31
CA ALA A 438 -14.81 -24.93 1.32
C ALA A 438 -13.94 -24.92 2.58
N ARG A 439 -13.48 -23.74 3.03
CA ARG A 439 -12.74 -23.57 4.30
C ARG A 439 -13.59 -23.97 5.51
N ILE A 440 -14.83 -23.49 5.59
CA ILE A 440 -15.75 -23.82 6.69
C ILE A 440 -15.98 -25.34 6.76
N ARG A 441 -16.22 -25.99 5.61
CA ARG A 441 -16.38 -27.45 5.57
C ARG A 441 -15.11 -28.17 5.98
N TYR A 442 -13.94 -27.72 5.53
CA TYR A 442 -12.66 -28.28 5.99
C TYR A 442 -12.53 -28.21 7.51
N ILE A 443 -12.83 -27.05 8.09
CA ILE A 443 -12.72 -26.83 9.53
C ILE A 443 -13.70 -27.72 10.32
N ARG A 444 -14.96 -27.81 9.88
CA ARG A 444 -16.00 -28.61 10.57
C ARG A 444 -15.84 -30.11 10.35
N ASP A 445 -15.70 -30.52 9.10
CA ASP A 445 -15.81 -31.93 8.69
C ASP A 445 -14.47 -32.67 8.88
N VAL A 446 -13.33 -31.98 8.77
CA VAL A 446 -11.99 -32.58 8.84
C VAL A 446 -11.26 -32.24 10.13
N LEU A 447 -11.27 -30.97 10.55
CA LEU A 447 -10.60 -30.54 11.80
C LEU A 447 -11.49 -30.70 13.05
N HIS A 448 -12.78 -30.97 12.87
CA HIS A 448 -13.77 -31.13 13.94
C HIS A 448 -13.86 -29.94 14.89
N LEU A 449 -13.70 -28.73 14.35
CA LEU A 449 -13.87 -27.47 15.09
C LEU A 449 -15.19 -26.80 14.72
N ASP A 450 -15.73 -25.98 15.62
CA ASP A 450 -16.86 -25.12 15.27
C ASP A 450 -16.37 -23.97 14.40
N ALA A 451 -17.13 -23.65 13.36
CA ALA A 451 -16.81 -22.54 12.48
C ALA A 451 -18.05 -21.94 11.86
N GLU A 452 -18.09 -20.64 11.62
CA GLU A 452 -19.19 -19.97 10.93
C GLU A 452 -18.68 -18.90 9.97
N LEU A 453 -19.55 -18.55 9.01
CA LEU A 453 -19.29 -17.49 8.05
C LEU A 453 -20.22 -16.32 8.37
N VAL A 454 -19.64 -15.20 8.79
CA VAL A 454 -20.37 -13.96 9.09
C VAL A 454 -20.21 -12.98 7.94
N GLU A 455 -21.33 -12.39 7.52
CA GLU A 455 -21.35 -11.39 6.47
C GLU A 455 -21.12 -9.98 7.04
N ILE A 456 -20.15 -9.24 6.51
CA ILE A 456 -19.80 -7.88 6.92
C ILE A 456 -20.31 -6.88 5.87
N PRO A 457 -21.33 -6.06 6.19
CA PRO A 457 -21.95 -5.17 5.22
C PRO A 457 -20.98 -4.11 4.67
N GLY A 458 -21.30 -3.59 3.48
CA GLY A 458 -20.61 -2.46 2.88
C GLY A 458 -19.19 -2.74 2.39
N THR A 459 -18.71 -3.99 2.45
CA THR A 459 -17.34 -4.33 2.05
C THR A 459 -17.30 -5.24 0.84
N ILE A 460 -16.24 -5.14 0.04
CA ILE A 460 -16.05 -6.07 -1.10
C ILE A 460 -15.68 -7.47 -0.60
N MET A 461 -14.89 -7.53 0.49
CA MET A 461 -14.51 -8.76 1.17
C MET A 461 -15.48 -8.98 2.34
N ASN A 462 -16.76 -9.18 2.03
CA ASN A 462 -17.86 -9.16 2.99
C ASN A 462 -18.01 -10.42 3.85
N GLN A 463 -16.98 -11.26 3.96
CA GLN A 463 -17.11 -12.57 4.58
C GLN A 463 -15.95 -12.82 5.52
N MET A 464 -16.30 -12.99 6.80
CA MET A 464 -15.35 -13.36 7.84
C MET A 464 -15.64 -14.76 8.33
N ILE A 465 -14.61 -15.59 8.37
CA ILE A 465 -14.64 -16.91 9.00
C ILE A 465 -14.35 -16.72 10.48
N ILE A 466 -15.20 -17.30 11.33
CA ILE A 466 -14.96 -17.40 12.77
C ILE A 466 -14.80 -18.88 13.09
N VAL A 467 -13.76 -19.24 13.84
CA VAL A 467 -13.50 -20.62 14.29
C VAL A 467 -13.40 -20.65 15.80
N ARG A 468 -14.00 -21.66 16.43
CA ARG A 468 -13.99 -21.88 17.89
C ARG A 468 -13.61 -23.33 18.22
N LYS A 469 -12.85 -23.52 19.30
CA LYS A 469 -12.48 -24.84 19.84
C LYS A 469 -13.42 -25.30 20.94
#